data_AF-A0AAE9A933-F1
#
_entry.id   AF-A0AAE9A933-F1
#
_cell.length_a   1.000
_cell.length_b   1.000
_cell.length_c   1.000
_cell.angle_alpha   90.00
_cell.angle_beta   90.00
_cell.angle_gamma   90.00
#
_symmetry.space_group_name_H-M   'P 1'
#
loop_
_entity.id
_entity.type
_entity.pdbx_description
1 polymer ?
#
loop_
_entity_poly.entity_id
_entity_poly.type
_entity_poly.pdbx_seq_one_letter_code
_entity_poly.pdbx_strand_id
1 'polypeptide(L)'
;MVRHRLVDSLELYIKYEFLKRNTYEDAHQNLREMIRSNEEFQELRDNEEKLKNQENLQMKNLNLQKLIRMKNRKRRKENWRVLGRNSRKNMTHGLQAQNMLFSTADCLKLLLLRNSSFSYKKDLKYKTFPMKSVIIRRAYGKVKVQMLNPSKPCQNAEYWRCENSGCIVWHGYHARIDKSRRFQRMASAELERVLCSSSLDEIEFKTEDHNSWNPNVDPFFTLVKYMKMNLDEHCICTKKVSMELGWFGDTSKENNTFIKYLLKNMSEETLETIKFRKWNGSR
;
A
#
# COMPACT_ATOMS: atom_id res chain seq x y z
N MET A 1 46.80 -14.56 -9.88
CA MET A 1 45.54 -15.13 -10.43
C MET A 1 44.48 -15.54 -9.40
N VAL A 2 44.81 -15.81 -8.12
CA VAL A 2 43.81 -16.29 -7.13
C VAL A 2 42.90 -15.16 -6.59
N ARG A 3 43.34 -13.89 -6.63
CA ARG A 3 42.56 -12.75 -6.10
C ARG A 3 41.34 -12.35 -6.94
N HIS A 4 41.37 -12.49 -8.27
CA HIS A 4 40.21 -12.11 -9.11
C HIS A 4 39.03 -13.07 -8.96
N ARG A 5 39.27 -14.38 -8.85
CA ARG A 5 38.20 -15.38 -8.68
C ARG A 5 37.46 -15.29 -7.34
N LEU A 6 38.13 -14.77 -6.30
CA LEU A 6 37.52 -14.59 -4.98
C LEU A 6 36.57 -13.39 -4.94
N VAL A 7 36.88 -12.31 -5.66
CA VAL A 7 36.02 -11.12 -5.76
C VAL A 7 34.71 -11.47 -6.47
N ASP A 8 34.78 -12.20 -7.58
CA ASP A 8 33.58 -12.63 -8.32
C ASP A 8 32.70 -13.58 -7.47
N SER A 9 33.33 -14.48 -6.70
CA SER A 9 32.59 -15.41 -5.82
C SER A 9 31.91 -14.71 -4.65
N LEU A 10 32.52 -13.66 -4.09
CA LEU A 10 31.94 -12.86 -3.00
C LEU A 10 30.80 -11.99 -3.53
N GLU A 11 30.96 -11.41 -4.71
CA GLU A 11 29.92 -10.60 -5.33
C GLU A 11 28.71 -11.45 -5.75
N LEU A 12 28.95 -12.65 -6.28
CA LEU A 12 27.90 -13.65 -6.53
C LEU A 12 27.22 -14.12 -5.25
N TYR A 13 27.98 -14.34 -4.18
CA TYR A 13 27.44 -14.73 -2.88
C TYR A 13 26.56 -13.62 -2.26
N ILE A 14 27.00 -12.36 -2.36
CA ILE A 14 26.24 -11.20 -1.90
C ILE A 14 24.96 -11.03 -2.73
N LYS A 15 25.04 -11.19 -4.06
CA LYS A 15 23.85 -11.16 -4.95
C LYS A 15 22.89 -12.31 -4.64
N TYR A 16 23.42 -13.49 -4.37
CA TYR A 16 22.63 -14.67 -4.03
C TYR A 16 21.93 -14.52 -2.66
N GLU A 17 22.66 -14.10 -1.62
CA GLU A 17 22.10 -13.84 -0.29
C GLU A 17 21.09 -12.68 -0.29
N PHE A 18 21.33 -11.65 -1.12
CA PHE A 18 20.37 -10.57 -1.34
C PHE A 18 19.08 -11.08 -1.99
N LEU A 19 19.16 -11.94 -3.00
CA LEU A 19 17.99 -12.54 -3.65
C LEU A 19 17.24 -13.54 -2.76
N LYS A 20 17.95 -14.27 -1.89
CA LYS A 20 17.38 -15.27 -0.98
C LYS A 20 16.54 -14.67 0.15
N ARG A 21 16.78 -13.39 0.49
CA ARG A 21 16.03 -12.63 1.50
C ARG A 21 14.80 -11.90 0.93
N ASN A 22 14.59 -11.95 -0.39
CA ASN A 22 13.50 -11.30 -1.10
C ASN A 22 12.35 -12.29 -1.36
N THR A 23 11.11 -11.79 -1.39
CA THR A 23 9.98 -12.59 -1.90
C THR A 23 10.16 -12.85 -3.40
N TYR A 24 9.47 -13.85 -3.98
CA TYR A 24 9.59 -14.18 -5.41
C TYR A 24 9.37 -12.95 -6.32
N GLU A 25 8.45 -12.07 -5.92
CA GLU A 25 8.09 -10.87 -6.67
C GLU A 25 9.19 -9.80 -6.63
N ASP A 26 9.80 -9.60 -5.45
CA ASP A 26 10.94 -8.69 -5.28
C ASP A 26 12.20 -9.21 -5.99
N ALA A 27 12.43 -10.52 -5.94
CA ALA A 27 13.52 -11.16 -6.68
C ALA A 27 13.35 -10.98 -8.20
N HIS A 28 12.12 -11.13 -8.71
CA HIS A 28 11.81 -10.94 -10.13
C HIS A 28 11.95 -9.47 -10.59
N GLN A 29 11.54 -8.51 -9.76
CA GLN A 29 11.72 -7.08 -10.07
C GLN A 29 13.19 -6.68 -10.06
N ASN A 30 13.96 -7.14 -9.07
CA ASN A 30 15.40 -6.88 -8.99
C ASN A 30 16.15 -7.50 -10.17
N LEU A 31 15.76 -8.71 -10.59
CA LEU A 31 16.33 -9.35 -11.78
C LEU A 31 16.03 -8.56 -13.07
N ARG A 32 14.80 -8.02 -13.19
CA ARG A 32 14.41 -7.16 -14.31
C ARG A 32 15.18 -5.85 -14.35
N GLU A 33 15.42 -5.22 -13.21
CA GLU A 33 16.20 -3.99 -13.13
C GLU A 33 17.67 -4.23 -13.43
N MET A 34 18.22 -5.35 -12.97
CA MET A 34 19.59 -5.75 -13.25
C MET A 34 19.82 -6.08 -14.74
N ILE A 35 18.84 -6.72 -15.40
CA ILE A 35 18.87 -6.92 -16.87
C ILE A 35 18.73 -5.57 -17.60
N ARG A 36 17.92 -4.65 -17.07
CA ARG A 36 17.72 -3.32 -17.67
C ARG A 36 18.90 -2.38 -17.53
N SER A 37 19.75 -2.55 -16.52
CA SER A 37 20.93 -1.74 -16.27
C SER A 37 22.19 -2.25 -16.96
N ASN A 38 22.10 -3.38 -17.68
CA ASN A 38 23.24 -3.98 -18.36
C ASN A 38 23.31 -3.50 -19.81
N GLU A 39 24.43 -2.88 -20.19
CA GLU A 39 24.60 -2.14 -21.45
C GLU A 39 24.39 -3.01 -22.71
N GLU A 40 24.70 -4.31 -22.65
CA GLU A 40 24.45 -5.27 -23.74
C GLU A 40 22.94 -5.43 -24.09
N PHE A 41 22.03 -5.13 -23.15
CA PHE A 41 20.57 -5.20 -23.36
C PHE A 41 19.93 -3.85 -23.72
N GLN A 42 20.72 -2.78 -23.78
CA GLN A 42 20.31 -1.48 -24.29
C GLN A 42 20.35 -1.49 -25.83
N GLU A 43 21.43 -2.00 -26.43
CA GLU A 43 21.61 -2.10 -27.88
C GLU A 43 20.57 -3.01 -28.56
N LEU A 44 20.13 -4.08 -27.87
CA LEU A 44 19.06 -4.96 -28.36
C LEU A 44 17.70 -4.25 -28.46
N ARG A 45 17.44 -3.25 -27.59
CA ARG A 45 16.20 -2.46 -27.61
C ARG A 45 16.20 -1.39 -28.69
N ASP A 46 17.33 -0.73 -28.91
CA ASP A 46 17.47 0.27 -29.97
C ASP A 46 17.38 -0.37 -31.36
N ASN A 47 17.76 -1.66 -31.48
CA ASN A 47 17.55 -2.46 -32.68
C ASN A 47 16.10 -2.96 -32.86
N GLU A 48 15.37 -3.28 -31.78
CA GLU A 48 13.93 -3.61 -31.85
C GLU A 48 13.06 -2.41 -32.27
N GLU A 49 13.42 -1.18 -31.86
CA GLU A 49 12.71 0.04 -32.28
C GLU A 49 12.97 0.40 -33.75
N LYS A 50 14.19 0.13 -34.25
CA LYS A 50 14.51 0.23 -35.69
C LYS A 50 13.78 -0.83 -36.52
N LEU A 51 13.62 -2.05 -36.00
CA LEU A 51 12.85 -3.12 -36.65
C LEU A 51 11.36 -2.77 -36.78
N LYS A 52 10.75 -2.20 -35.72
CA LYS A 52 9.33 -1.80 -35.72
C LYS A 52 9.02 -0.69 -36.73
N ASN A 53 9.98 0.20 -37.01
CA ASN A 53 9.82 1.22 -38.04
C ASN A 53 9.98 0.67 -39.48
N GLN A 54 10.71 -0.44 -39.68
CA GLN A 54 10.76 -1.15 -40.96
C GLN A 54 9.50 -2.01 -41.23
N GLU A 55 8.90 -2.61 -40.20
CA GLU A 55 7.68 -3.42 -40.33
C GLU A 55 6.45 -2.58 -40.73
N ASN A 56 6.39 -1.30 -40.36
CA ASN A 56 5.33 -0.39 -40.79
C ASN A 56 5.37 -0.04 -42.29
N LEU A 57 6.53 -0.15 -42.96
CA LEU A 57 6.62 0.03 -44.42
C LEU A 57 6.27 -1.23 -45.22
N GLN A 58 6.42 -2.43 -44.65
CA GLN A 58 6.10 -3.68 -45.34
C GLN A 58 4.60 -4.06 -45.32
N MET A 59 3.81 -3.43 -44.45
CA MET A 59 2.35 -3.64 -44.36
C MET A 59 1.53 -3.15 -45.57
N LYS A 60 2.13 -2.42 -46.53
CA LYS A 60 1.48 -2.06 -47.81
C LYS A 60 1.39 -3.20 -48.82
N ASN A 61 2.11 -4.32 -48.65
CA ASN A 61 2.07 -5.47 -49.57
C ASN A 61 1.10 -6.60 -49.15
N LEU A 62 0.13 -6.29 -48.30
CA LEU A 62 -0.80 -7.23 -47.64
C LEU A 62 -1.97 -7.74 -48.53
N ASN A 63 -1.80 -7.86 -49.85
CA ASN A 63 -2.84 -8.41 -50.72
C ASN A 63 -2.60 -9.86 -51.19
N LEU A 64 -1.38 -10.41 -51.05
CA LEU A 64 -1.10 -11.80 -51.45
C LEU A 64 -1.28 -12.85 -50.32
N GLN A 65 -1.19 -12.45 -49.04
CA GLN A 65 -1.26 -13.37 -47.90
C GLN A 65 -2.68 -13.78 -47.47
N LYS A 66 -3.73 -13.14 -48.01
CA LYS A 66 -5.13 -13.46 -47.68
C LYS A 66 -5.53 -14.88 -48.14
N LEU A 67 -4.87 -15.44 -49.15
CA LEU A 67 -5.19 -16.76 -49.71
C LEU A 67 -4.69 -17.93 -48.82
N ILE A 68 -3.55 -17.78 -48.13
CA ILE A 68 -2.96 -18.83 -47.26
C ILE A 68 -3.70 -18.94 -45.91
N ARG A 69 -4.34 -17.85 -45.45
CA ARG A 69 -5.04 -17.78 -44.15
C ARG A 69 -6.31 -18.64 -44.05
N MET A 70 -6.88 -19.12 -45.17
CA MET A 70 -8.10 -19.92 -45.12
C MET A 70 -7.86 -21.41 -44.80
N LYS A 71 -6.72 -22.00 -45.19
CA LYS A 71 -6.40 -23.42 -44.90
C LYS A 71 -6.02 -23.69 -43.44
N ASN A 72 -5.41 -22.73 -42.74
CA ASN A 72 -4.99 -22.89 -41.33
C ASN A 72 -6.10 -22.60 -40.29
N ARG A 73 -7.32 -22.26 -40.73
CA ARG A 73 -8.44 -21.85 -39.86
C ARG A 73 -9.16 -23.03 -39.19
N LYS A 74 -9.06 -24.26 -39.73
CA LYS A 74 -9.67 -25.46 -39.13
C LYS A 74 -8.83 -26.06 -37.98
N ARG A 75 -7.50 -26.17 -38.11
CA ARG A 75 -6.62 -26.64 -37.01
C ARG A 75 -6.54 -25.70 -35.80
N ARG A 76 -6.70 -24.38 -36.02
CA ARG A 76 -6.71 -23.41 -34.91
C ARG A 76 -7.98 -23.48 -34.06
N LYS A 77 -9.16 -23.78 -34.61
CA LYS A 77 -10.42 -23.82 -33.82
C LYS A 77 -10.42 -24.92 -32.75
N GLU A 78 -9.73 -26.04 -32.96
CA GLU A 78 -9.58 -27.11 -31.96
C GLU A 78 -8.64 -26.69 -30.81
N ASN A 79 -7.44 -26.19 -31.13
CA ASN A 79 -6.46 -25.74 -30.13
C ASN A 79 -6.93 -24.53 -29.31
N TRP A 80 -7.68 -23.58 -29.90
CA TRP A 80 -8.25 -22.45 -29.16
C TRP A 80 -9.38 -22.85 -28.19
N ARG A 81 -10.10 -23.96 -28.44
CA ARG A 81 -11.10 -24.49 -27.50
C ARG A 81 -10.45 -25.16 -26.30
N VAL A 82 -9.30 -25.83 -26.49
CA VAL A 82 -8.53 -26.47 -25.41
C VAL A 82 -7.75 -25.43 -24.58
N LEU A 83 -7.07 -24.48 -25.23
CA LEU A 83 -6.38 -23.36 -24.56
C LEU A 83 -7.37 -22.40 -23.88
N GLY A 84 -8.54 -22.14 -24.48
CA GLY A 84 -9.58 -21.30 -23.88
C GLY A 84 -10.25 -21.92 -22.64
N ARG A 85 -10.32 -23.26 -22.55
CA ARG A 85 -10.81 -23.96 -21.35
C ARG A 85 -9.75 -23.97 -20.23
N ASN A 86 -8.47 -24.15 -20.56
CA ASN A 86 -7.38 -24.11 -19.58
C ASN A 86 -7.08 -22.68 -19.09
N SER A 87 -7.10 -21.66 -19.96
CA SER A 87 -6.97 -20.25 -19.53
C SER A 87 -8.14 -19.77 -18.69
N ARG A 88 -9.39 -20.20 -18.98
CA ARG A 88 -10.54 -19.88 -18.12
C ARG A 88 -10.44 -20.54 -16.75
N LYS A 89 -10.03 -21.82 -16.70
CA LYS A 89 -9.80 -22.54 -15.43
C LYS A 89 -8.65 -21.91 -14.63
N ASN A 90 -7.54 -21.55 -15.27
CA ASN A 90 -6.40 -20.91 -14.59
C ASN A 90 -6.69 -19.47 -14.15
N MET A 91 -7.49 -18.70 -14.93
CA MET A 91 -8.01 -17.41 -14.48
C MET A 91 -8.96 -17.57 -13.29
N THR A 92 -9.88 -18.53 -13.30
CA THR A 92 -10.78 -18.76 -12.17
C THR A 92 -10.03 -19.23 -10.93
N HIS A 93 -9.00 -20.07 -11.07
CA HIS A 93 -8.15 -20.49 -9.96
C HIS A 93 -7.27 -19.36 -9.43
N GLY A 94 -6.71 -18.51 -10.30
CA GLY A 94 -5.98 -17.31 -9.90
C GLY A 94 -6.86 -16.30 -9.16
N LEU A 95 -8.08 -16.06 -9.65
CA LEU A 95 -9.05 -15.18 -9.01
C LEU A 95 -9.54 -15.76 -7.67
N GLN A 96 -9.75 -17.08 -7.60
CA GLN A 96 -10.11 -17.77 -6.34
C GLN A 96 -8.97 -17.72 -5.32
N ALA A 97 -7.73 -17.96 -5.74
CA ALA A 97 -6.55 -17.87 -4.87
C ALA A 97 -6.33 -16.44 -4.36
N GLN A 98 -6.52 -15.43 -5.21
CA GLN A 98 -6.44 -14.03 -4.83
C GLN A 98 -7.55 -13.62 -3.85
N ASN A 99 -8.79 -14.07 -4.10
CA ASN A 99 -9.90 -13.84 -3.17
C ASN A 99 -9.68 -14.52 -1.81
N MET A 100 -9.13 -15.74 -1.81
CA MET A 100 -8.72 -16.45 -0.59
C MET A 100 -7.62 -15.68 0.15
N LEU A 101 -6.57 -15.24 -0.55
CA LEU A 101 -5.49 -14.41 0.00
C LEU A 101 -6.06 -13.18 0.70
N PHE A 102 -6.95 -12.44 0.03
CA PHE A 102 -7.55 -11.25 0.62
C PHE A 102 -8.48 -11.59 1.79
N SER A 103 -9.27 -12.66 1.71
CA SER A 103 -10.22 -13.02 2.77
C SER A 103 -9.54 -13.46 4.07
N THR A 104 -8.36 -14.03 3.97
CA THR A 104 -7.57 -14.52 5.12
C THR A 104 -6.58 -13.48 5.63
N ALA A 105 -6.25 -12.48 4.81
CA ALA A 105 -5.35 -11.39 5.17
C ALA A 105 -5.88 -10.57 6.35
N ASP A 106 -4.94 -10.19 7.22
CA ASP A 106 -5.17 -9.20 8.27
C ASP A 106 -5.09 -7.78 7.69
N CYS A 107 -5.36 -6.76 8.52
CA CYS A 107 -5.43 -5.37 8.08
C CYS A 107 -4.09 -4.89 7.51
N LEU A 108 -2.97 -5.25 8.14
CA LEU A 108 -1.64 -4.86 7.70
C LEU A 108 -1.30 -5.49 6.34
N LYS A 109 -1.58 -6.78 6.16
CA LYS A 109 -1.40 -7.46 4.87
C LYS A 109 -2.26 -6.83 3.78
N LEU A 110 -3.50 -6.46 4.07
CA LEU A 110 -4.36 -5.76 3.11
C LEU A 110 -3.80 -4.39 2.73
N LEU A 111 -3.24 -3.63 3.67
CA LEU A 111 -2.57 -2.35 3.38
C LEU A 111 -1.31 -2.56 2.52
N LEU A 112 -0.49 -3.56 2.83
CA LEU A 112 0.71 -3.92 2.05
C LEU A 112 0.34 -4.33 0.62
N LEU A 113 -0.62 -5.25 0.47
CA LEU A 113 -1.09 -5.71 -0.84
C LEU A 113 -1.62 -4.55 -1.69
N ARG A 114 -2.44 -3.67 -1.10
CA ARG A 114 -2.94 -2.45 -1.78
C ARG A 114 -1.80 -1.58 -2.31
N ASN A 115 -0.73 -1.44 -1.53
CA ASN A 115 0.39 -0.57 -1.87
C ASN A 115 1.38 -1.22 -2.85
N SER A 116 1.38 -2.54 -2.97
CA SER A 116 2.34 -3.28 -3.81
C SER A 116 2.03 -3.20 -5.31
N SER A 117 0.76 -3.09 -5.72
CA SER A 117 0.41 -2.99 -7.14
C SER A 117 -0.88 -2.22 -7.41
N PHE A 118 -0.97 -1.62 -8.61
CA PHE A 118 -2.18 -0.96 -9.06
C PHE A 118 -3.37 -1.94 -9.19
N SER A 119 -3.11 -3.20 -9.57
CA SER A 119 -4.15 -4.23 -9.66
C SER A 119 -4.77 -4.50 -8.29
N TYR A 120 -3.93 -4.82 -7.29
CA TYR A 120 -4.42 -5.07 -5.93
C TYR A 120 -5.09 -3.85 -5.32
N LYS A 121 -4.60 -2.64 -5.62
CA LYS A 121 -5.27 -1.41 -5.22
C LYS A 121 -6.71 -1.33 -5.74
N LYS A 122 -6.94 -1.72 -7.00
CA LYS A 122 -8.28 -1.72 -7.60
C LYS A 122 -9.15 -2.82 -6.99
N ASP A 123 -8.61 -4.02 -6.83
CA ASP A 123 -9.36 -5.17 -6.33
C ASP A 123 -9.75 -5.01 -4.84
N LEU A 124 -8.91 -4.32 -4.06
CA LEU A 124 -9.16 -4.02 -2.66
C LEU A 124 -10.06 -2.81 -2.43
N LYS A 125 -10.48 -2.07 -3.47
CA LYS A 125 -11.23 -0.79 -3.34
C LYS A 125 -12.54 -0.90 -2.56
N TYR A 126 -13.22 -2.04 -2.60
CA TYR A 126 -14.50 -2.25 -1.91
C TYR A 126 -14.40 -3.27 -0.78
N LYS A 127 -13.19 -3.77 -0.52
CA LYS A 127 -13.00 -4.79 0.51
C LYS A 127 -13.00 -4.17 1.88
N THR A 128 -13.74 -4.79 2.79
CA THR A 128 -13.78 -4.39 4.19
C THR A 128 -12.54 -4.85 4.94
N PHE A 129 -12.07 -4.03 5.88
CA PHE A 129 -10.97 -4.43 6.74
C PHE A 129 -11.50 -5.19 7.97
N PRO A 130 -10.88 -6.32 8.35
CA PRO A 130 -11.40 -7.19 9.40
C PRO A 130 -10.99 -6.69 10.81
N MET A 131 -11.51 -5.54 11.23
CA MET A 131 -11.27 -4.96 12.55
C MET A 131 -12.55 -4.37 13.17
N LYS A 132 -12.50 -4.16 14.48
CA LYS A 132 -13.60 -3.61 15.28
C LYS A 132 -13.25 -2.28 15.94
N SER A 133 -11.99 -2.07 16.31
CA SER A 133 -11.59 -0.79 16.91
C SER A 133 -10.28 -0.27 16.35
N VAL A 134 -10.13 1.05 16.33
CA VAL A 134 -8.92 1.72 15.86
C VAL A 134 -8.45 2.72 16.91
N ILE A 135 -7.20 2.60 17.36
CA ILE A 135 -6.56 3.58 18.24
C ILE A 135 -5.48 4.32 17.47
N ILE A 136 -5.61 5.64 17.36
CA ILE A 136 -4.67 6.54 16.69
C ILE A 136 -3.96 7.36 17.75
N ARG A 137 -2.62 7.24 17.84
CA ARG A 137 -1.83 7.99 18.83
C ARG A 137 -1.06 9.16 18.22
N ARG A 138 -1.21 10.33 18.84
CA ARG A 138 -0.42 11.54 18.66
C ARG A 138 0.92 11.40 19.34
N ALA A 139 2.00 11.54 18.60
CA ALA A 139 3.35 11.50 19.13
C ALA A 139 4.29 12.37 18.30
N TYR A 140 5.32 12.93 18.95
CA TYR A 140 6.30 13.71 18.21
C TYR A 140 7.08 12.81 17.23
N GLY A 141 7.16 13.25 15.97
CA GLY A 141 7.93 12.56 14.93
C GLY A 141 7.35 11.23 14.44
N LYS A 142 6.15 10.83 14.90
CA LYS A 142 5.51 9.59 14.41
C LYS A 142 3.99 9.63 14.57
N VAL A 143 3.30 8.78 13.81
CA VAL A 143 1.88 8.46 14.01
C VAL A 143 1.79 6.98 14.30
N LYS A 144 1.11 6.56 15.37
CA LYS A 144 0.84 5.14 15.64
C LYS A 144 -0.63 4.83 15.44
N VAL A 145 -0.90 3.70 14.82
CA VAL A 145 -2.25 3.19 14.54
C VAL A 145 -2.32 1.76 15.01
N GLN A 146 -3.25 1.48 15.92
CA GLN A 146 -3.54 0.12 16.37
C GLN A 146 -4.89 -0.31 15.82
N MET A 147 -4.91 -1.43 15.12
CA MET A 147 -6.10 -2.04 14.55
C MET A 147 -6.42 -3.28 15.39
N LEU A 148 -7.58 -3.22 16.07
CA LEU A 148 -8.00 -4.19 17.06
C LEU A 148 -9.16 -5.02 16.52
N ASN A 149 -9.05 -6.34 16.70
CA ASN A 149 -10.13 -7.28 16.49
C ASN A 149 -10.13 -8.24 17.69
N PRO A 150 -11.24 -8.42 18.43
CA PRO A 150 -11.27 -9.26 19.62
C PRO A 150 -10.73 -10.68 19.42
N SER A 151 -10.85 -11.23 18.21
CA SER A 151 -10.43 -12.60 17.89
C SER A 151 -8.99 -12.70 17.36
N LYS A 152 -8.23 -11.60 17.25
CA LYS A 152 -6.88 -11.59 16.66
C LYS A 152 -5.91 -10.74 17.47
N PRO A 153 -4.59 -11.00 17.38
CA PRO A 153 -3.58 -10.11 17.95
C PRO A 153 -3.73 -8.67 17.44
N CYS A 154 -3.39 -7.71 18.30
CA CYS A 154 -3.36 -6.29 17.95
C CYS A 154 -2.38 -6.05 16.80
N GLN A 155 -2.87 -5.39 15.75
CA GLN A 155 -2.06 -5.06 14.59
C GLN A 155 -1.59 -3.61 14.69
N ASN A 156 -0.28 -3.41 14.79
CA ASN A 156 0.32 -2.09 14.96
C ASN A 156 0.92 -1.60 13.64
N ALA A 157 0.57 -0.38 13.25
CA ALA A 157 1.23 0.38 12.21
C ALA A 157 1.84 1.66 12.80
N GLU A 158 3.10 1.93 12.49
CA GLU A 158 3.77 3.16 12.90
C GLU A 158 4.38 3.86 11.68
N TYR A 159 4.19 5.18 11.61
CA TYR A 159 4.67 6.02 10.53
C TYR A 159 5.63 7.04 11.11
N TRP A 160 6.91 6.88 10.84
CA TRP A 160 8.00 7.65 11.43
C TRP A 160 8.50 8.72 10.47
N ARG A 161 8.78 9.91 11.04
CA ARG A 161 9.41 11.03 10.34
C ARG A 161 10.83 10.66 9.91
N CYS A 162 11.21 11.09 8.72
CA CYS A 162 12.59 11.08 8.22
C CYS A 162 13.04 12.51 7.90
N GLU A 163 14.34 12.76 7.94
CA GLU A 163 14.94 14.09 7.67
C GLU A 163 14.80 14.49 6.19
N ASN A 164 15.17 13.60 5.26
CA ASN A 164 15.34 13.91 3.84
C ASN A 164 14.08 13.68 2.99
N SER A 165 12.91 14.04 3.51
CA SER A 165 11.59 13.68 2.96
C SER A 165 11.33 12.16 2.98
N GLY A 166 10.07 11.76 2.79
CA GLY A 166 9.65 10.37 2.98
C GLY A 166 9.24 10.01 4.41
N CYS A 167 9.15 8.71 4.69
CA CYS A 167 8.87 8.13 5.99
C CYS A 167 9.33 6.69 6.10
N ILE A 168 9.49 6.23 7.34
CA ILE A 168 9.62 4.82 7.67
C ILE A 168 8.24 4.32 8.11
N VAL A 169 7.78 3.22 7.52
CA VAL A 169 6.50 2.58 7.86
C VAL A 169 6.81 1.23 8.49
N TRP A 170 6.37 1.05 9.74
CA TRP A 170 6.46 -0.22 10.46
C TRP A 170 5.08 -0.84 10.54
N HIS A 171 4.94 -2.07 10.04
CA HIS A 171 3.73 -2.87 10.08
C HIS A 171 4.06 -4.18 10.81
N GLY A 172 3.72 -4.26 12.10
CA GLY A 172 4.12 -5.39 12.94
C GLY A 172 5.64 -5.57 12.96
N TYR A 173 6.14 -6.68 12.42
CA TYR A 173 7.57 -7.00 12.35
C TYR A 173 8.25 -6.53 11.05
N HIS A 174 7.51 -5.90 10.13
CA HIS A 174 8.05 -5.46 8.84
C HIS A 174 8.23 -3.94 8.83
N ALA A 175 9.41 -3.49 8.42
CA ALA A 175 9.71 -2.08 8.22
C ALA A 175 10.01 -1.81 6.74
N ARG A 176 9.51 -0.70 6.21
CA ARG A 176 9.84 -0.22 4.86
C ARG A 176 10.11 1.28 4.86
N ILE A 177 10.92 1.73 3.92
CA ILE A 177 11.17 3.14 3.66
C ILE A 177 10.32 3.57 2.47
N ASP A 178 9.48 4.58 2.67
CA ASP A 178 8.74 5.24 1.60
C ASP A 178 9.34 6.63 1.34
N LYS A 179 9.99 6.80 0.19
CA LYS A 179 10.62 8.08 -0.20
C LYS A 179 9.62 9.07 -0.82
N SER A 180 8.41 8.62 -1.17
CA SER A 180 7.44 9.39 -1.96
C SER A 180 6.53 10.28 -1.10
N ARG A 181 6.32 9.93 0.18
CA ARG A 181 5.37 10.62 1.07
C ARG A 181 5.94 10.84 2.46
N ARG A 182 5.65 12.02 3.02
CA ARG A 182 5.88 12.31 4.44
C ARG A 182 5.00 11.43 5.33
N PHE A 183 5.48 11.15 6.54
CA PHE A 183 4.85 10.19 7.47
C PHE A 183 3.38 10.49 7.78
N GLN A 184 3.02 11.75 8.03
CA GLN A 184 1.62 12.13 8.30
C GLN A 184 0.72 11.96 7.06
N ARG A 185 1.26 12.20 5.85
CA ARG A 185 0.52 11.98 4.60
C ARG A 185 0.29 10.49 4.36
N MET A 186 1.31 9.68 4.64
CA MET A 186 1.20 8.22 4.52
C MET A 186 0.18 7.67 5.52
N ALA A 187 0.31 8.05 6.80
CA ALA A 187 -0.61 7.67 7.86
C ALA A 187 -2.06 8.05 7.51
N SER A 188 -2.30 9.27 7.02
CA SER A 188 -3.62 9.72 6.59
C SER A 188 -4.21 8.87 5.46
N ALA A 189 -3.40 8.50 4.47
CA ALA A 189 -3.86 7.73 3.31
C ALA A 189 -4.14 6.25 3.61
N GLU A 190 -3.46 5.67 4.62
CA GLU A 190 -3.77 4.33 5.11
C GLU A 190 -4.94 4.36 6.11
N LEU A 191 -5.02 5.39 6.96
CA LEU A 191 -6.12 5.59 7.90
C LEU A 191 -7.45 5.84 7.19
N GLU A 192 -7.51 6.71 6.19
CA GLU A 192 -8.73 6.91 5.38
C GLU A 192 -9.29 5.58 4.90
N ARG A 193 -8.41 4.74 4.34
CA ARG A 193 -8.80 3.45 3.81
C ARG A 193 -9.35 2.52 4.89
N VAL A 194 -8.66 2.47 6.03
CA VAL A 194 -9.07 1.66 7.19
C VAL A 194 -10.42 2.13 7.73
N LEU A 195 -10.61 3.43 7.90
CA LEU A 195 -11.80 4.01 8.53
C LEU A 195 -13.02 3.96 7.61
N CYS A 196 -12.89 4.35 6.33
CA CYS A 196 -14.02 4.38 5.39
C CYS A 196 -14.42 2.99 4.87
N SER A 197 -13.63 1.94 5.14
CA SER A 197 -13.92 0.57 4.67
C SER A 197 -14.10 -0.43 5.81
N SER A 198 -14.49 0.05 6.99
CA SER A 198 -14.75 -0.80 8.15
C SER A 198 -16.03 -0.37 8.85
N SER A 199 -16.73 -1.34 9.44
CA SER A 199 -17.77 -1.07 10.43
C SER A 199 -17.14 -1.24 11.81
N LEU A 200 -16.90 -0.10 12.47
CA LEU A 200 -16.15 -0.02 13.72
C LEU A 200 -17.09 0.07 14.91
N ASP A 201 -16.73 -0.60 15.99
CA ASP A 201 -17.37 -0.43 17.28
C ASP A 201 -16.79 0.82 17.99
N GLU A 202 -15.50 1.11 17.80
CA GLU A 202 -14.85 2.25 18.46
C GLU A 202 -13.66 2.83 17.68
N ILE A 203 -13.57 4.17 17.63
CA ILE A 203 -12.38 4.91 17.22
C ILE A 203 -11.89 5.73 18.41
N GLU A 204 -10.60 5.61 18.74
CA GLU A 204 -9.98 6.37 19.81
C GLU A 204 -8.76 7.16 19.32
N PHE A 205 -8.74 8.46 19.62
CA PHE A 205 -7.60 9.34 19.41
C PHE A 205 -6.93 9.59 20.76
N LYS A 206 -5.76 8.97 20.95
CA LYS A 206 -4.90 9.18 22.12
C LYS A 206 -3.69 10.03 21.79
N THR A 207 -2.97 10.37 22.81
CA THR A 207 -1.86 11.28 22.83
C THR A 207 -0.80 10.68 23.75
N GLU A 208 0.39 10.37 23.21
CA GLU A 208 1.49 9.77 23.99
C GLU A 208 1.97 10.72 25.09
N ASP A 209 2.62 10.22 26.13
CA ASP A 209 3.23 11.11 27.11
C ASP A 209 4.32 11.97 26.45
N HIS A 210 4.36 13.24 26.85
CA HIS A 210 5.31 14.18 26.27
C HIS A 210 6.69 13.92 26.86
N ASN A 211 7.64 13.61 25.98
CA ASN A 211 9.05 13.58 26.36
C ASN A 211 9.64 15.00 26.26
N SER A 212 10.27 15.48 27.34
CA SER A 212 10.84 16.84 27.45
C SER A 212 11.90 17.17 26.40
N TRP A 213 12.52 16.16 25.77
CA TRP A 213 13.45 16.37 24.64
C TRP A 213 12.75 16.72 23.32
N ASN A 214 11.43 16.52 23.24
CA ASN A 214 10.66 16.85 22.04
C ASN A 214 10.28 18.33 22.04
N PRO A 215 10.26 18.99 20.87
CA PRO A 215 9.80 20.36 20.77
C PRO A 215 8.31 20.47 21.12
N ASN A 216 7.94 21.65 21.63
CA ASN A 216 6.58 22.02 21.98
C ASN A 216 5.74 22.38 20.74
N VAL A 217 5.41 21.37 19.94
CA VAL A 217 4.60 21.53 18.71
C VAL A 217 3.55 20.44 18.61
N ASP A 218 2.38 20.76 18.05
CA ASP A 218 1.33 19.78 17.74
C ASP A 218 1.81 18.80 16.65
N PRO A 219 1.95 17.50 16.95
CA PRO A 219 2.40 16.50 16.00
C PRO A 219 1.36 16.16 14.93
N PHE A 220 0.10 16.55 15.09
CA PHE A 220 -1.02 16.10 14.25
C PHE A 220 -1.54 17.13 13.25
N PHE A 221 -1.12 18.39 13.32
CA PHE A 221 -1.63 19.44 12.45
C PHE A 221 -1.65 19.08 10.96
N THR A 222 -0.57 18.47 10.44
CA THR A 222 -0.53 18.10 9.01
C THR A 222 -1.33 16.83 8.71
N LEU A 223 -1.42 15.89 9.66
CA LEU A 223 -2.24 14.69 9.56
C LEU A 223 -3.71 15.07 9.38
N VAL A 224 -4.22 15.97 10.23
CA VAL A 224 -5.59 16.48 10.16
C VAL A 224 -5.85 17.14 8.81
N LYS A 225 -4.91 17.96 8.33
CA LYS A 225 -5.00 18.58 7.00
C LYS A 225 -5.13 17.53 5.89
N TYR A 226 -4.35 16.45 5.95
CA TYR A 226 -4.45 15.38 4.94
C TYR A 226 -5.72 14.54 5.09
N MET A 227 -6.20 14.30 6.31
CA MET A 227 -7.46 13.58 6.53
C MET A 227 -8.62 14.35 5.91
N LYS A 228 -8.66 15.68 6.07
CA LYS A 228 -9.62 16.56 5.42
C LYS A 228 -9.62 16.40 3.88
N MET A 229 -8.45 16.21 3.27
CA MET A 229 -8.33 16.08 1.81
C MET A 229 -8.71 14.68 1.30
N ASN A 230 -8.65 13.67 2.16
CA ASN A 230 -8.79 12.27 1.75
C ASN A 230 -10.15 11.66 2.12
N LEU A 231 -10.77 12.11 3.22
CA LEU A 231 -12.02 11.54 3.70
C LEU A 231 -13.22 12.14 2.95
N ASP A 232 -14.03 11.25 2.39
CA ASP A 232 -15.35 11.58 1.88
C ASP A 232 -16.33 11.78 3.06
N GLU A 233 -17.34 12.62 2.84
CA GLU A 233 -18.39 12.87 3.84
C GLU A 233 -19.13 11.59 4.20
N HIS A 234 -19.45 11.41 5.48
CA HIS A 234 -20.16 10.23 6.03
C HIS A 234 -19.52 8.86 5.73
N CYS A 235 -18.25 8.79 5.32
CA CYS A 235 -17.62 7.51 4.98
C CYS A 235 -17.34 6.61 6.21
N ILE A 236 -17.21 7.19 7.41
CA ILE A 236 -16.78 6.49 8.62
C ILE A 236 -18.00 5.92 9.34
N CYS A 237 -18.12 4.60 9.37
CA CYS A 237 -19.14 3.89 10.12
C CYS A 237 -18.58 3.44 11.48
N THR A 238 -18.95 4.14 12.56
CA THR A 238 -18.48 3.82 13.92
C THR A 238 -19.58 4.05 14.96
N LYS A 239 -19.63 3.21 16.00
CA LYS A 239 -20.55 3.41 17.13
C LYS A 239 -20.03 4.39 18.16
N LYS A 240 -18.75 4.30 18.50
CA LYS A 240 -18.15 5.11 19.56
C LYS A 240 -16.94 5.87 19.04
N VAL A 241 -16.79 7.09 19.54
CA VAL A 241 -15.62 7.92 19.29
C VAL A 241 -15.12 8.48 20.61
N SER A 242 -13.83 8.34 20.86
CA SER A 242 -13.16 8.97 21.99
C SER A 242 -11.94 9.76 21.51
N MET A 243 -11.74 10.95 22.07
CA MET A 243 -10.64 11.82 21.67
C MET A 243 -10.05 12.58 22.86
N GLU A 244 -8.72 12.50 22.98
CA GLU A 244 -7.93 13.41 23.82
C GLU A 244 -7.75 14.76 23.13
N LEU A 245 -8.04 15.82 23.87
CA LEU A 245 -7.89 17.22 23.50
C LEU A 245 -6.81 17.87 24.38
N GLY A 246 -6.06 18.83 23.85
CA GLY A 246 -5.11 19.60 24.66
C GLY A 246 -3.69 19.01 24.72
N TRP A 247 -3.03 18.75 23.58
CA TRP A 247 -1.59 18.51 23.51
C TRP A 247 -0.77 19.74 23.95
N PHE A 248 0.50 19.52 24.26
CA PHE A 248 1.44 20.56 24.65
C PHE A 248 1.55 21.65 23.57
N GLY A 249 1.34 22.91 23.97
CA GLY A 249 1.38 24.05 23.05
C GLY A 249 0.14 24.19 22.16
N ASP A 250 -0.95 23.46 22.45
CA ASP A 250 -2.15 23.46 21.63
C ASP A 250 -2.74 24.86 21.43
N THR A 251 -2.92 25.21 20.17
CA THR A 251 -3.87 26.22 19.73
C THR A 251 -5.24 25.55 19.63
N SER A 252 -6.21 26.00 20.42
CA SER A 252 -7.56 25.40 20.52
C SER A 252 -8.29 25.28 19.18
N LYS A 253 -7.88 26.08 18.18
CA LYS A 253 -8.45 26.13 16.84
C LYS A 253 -8.23 24.84 16.04
N GLU A 254 -7.09 24.18 16.18
CA GLU A 254 -6.67 23.02 15.40
C GLU A 254 -7.42 21.77 15.85
N ASN A 255 -7.57 21.57 17.16
CA ASN A 255 -8.44 20.52 17.71
C ASN A 255 -9.88 20.71 17.29
N ASN A 256 -10.42 21.92 17.40
CA ASN A 256 -11.78 22.21 16.96
C ASN A 256 -11.97 21.93 15.46
N THR A 257 -10.96 22.27 14.66
CA THR A 257 -10.94 21.98 13.23
C THR A 257 -10.95 20.47 12.99
N PHE A 258 -10.12 19.72 13.72
CA PHE A 258 -10.09 18.27 13.61
C PHE A 258 -11.41 17.61 14.02
N ILE A 259 -11.99 18.00 15.16
CA ILE A 259 -13.28 17.48 15.64
C ILE A 259 -14.37 17.72 14.58
N LYS A 260 -14.47 18.96 14.07
CA LYS A 260 -15.45 19.30 13.03
C LYS A 260 -15.31 18.41 11.79
N TYR A 261 -14.09 18.16 11.34
CA TYR A 261 -13.87 17.28 10.19
C TYR A 261 -14.16 15.82 10.49
N LEU A 262 -13.78 15.34 11.67
CA LEU A 262 -14.03 13.97 12.06
C LEU A 262 -15.54 13.68 12.10
N LEU A 263 -16.31 14.54 12.77
CA LEU A 263 -17.76 14.41 12.91
C LEU A 263 -18.47 14.50 11.55
N LYS A 264 -18.05 15.42 10.68
CA LYS A 264 -18.62 15.54 9.32
C LYS A 264 -18.44 14.27 8.47
N ASN A 265 -17.38 13.51 8.72
CA ASN A 265 -17.09 12.30 7.96
C ASN A 265 -17.66 11.03 8.61
N MET A 266 -18.37 11.14 9.74
CA MET A 266 -19.00 10.03 10.43
C MET A 266 -20.45 9.88 10.02
N SER A 267 -20.91 8.64 9.87
CA SER A 267 -22.33 8.36 9.63
C SER A 267 -23.12 8.56 10.91
N GLU A 268 -24.05 9.54 10.89
CA GLU A 268 -24.99 9.82 11.98
C GLU A 268 -25.87 8.62 12.33
N GLU A 269 -26.16 7.75 11.35
CA GLU A 269 -26.98 6.55 11.55
C GLU A 269 -26.32 5.52 12.47
N THR A 270 -24.98 5.52 12.51
CA THR A 270 -24.20 4.51 13.25
C THR A 270 -23.63 5.03 14.56
N LEU A 271 -23.52 6.35 14.72
CA LEU A 271 -22.81 6.97 15.83
C LEU A 271 -23.69 7.07 17.09
N GLU A 272 -23.30 6.34 18.13
CA GLU A 272 -24.04 6.24 19.40
C GLU A 272 -23.41 7.12 20.50
N THR A 273 -22.08 7.29 20.51
CA THR A 273 -21.40 7.99 21.62
C THR A 273 -20.16 8.76 21.17
N ILE A 274 -20.03 9.99 21.65
CA ILE A 274 -18.83 10.82 21.51
C ILE A 274 -18.30 11.18 22.90
N LYS A 275 -17.03 10.91 23.17
CA LYS A 275 -16.35 11.23 24.43
C LYS A 275 -15.12 12.09 24.18
N PHE A 276 -15.10 13.28 24.76
CA PHE A 276 -13.92 14.13 24.81
C PHE A 276 -13.28 14.05 26.19
N ARG A 277 -11.95 13.97 26.23
CA ARG A 277 -11.18 14.05 27.46
C ARG A 277 -10.03 15.03 27.29
N LYS A 278 -9.71 15.78 28.35
CA LYS A 278 -8.51 16.60 28.38
C LYS A 278 -7.29 15.69 28.56
N TRP A 279 -6.24 15.93 27.81
CA TRP A 279 -4.95 15.29 28.02
C TRP A 279 -4.29 15.91 29.25
N ASN A 280 -3.89 15.06 30.20
CA ASN A 280 -3.34 15.48 31.49
C ASN A 280 -1.81 15.35 31.56
N GLY A 281 -1.18 14.89 30.47
CA GLY A 281 0.27 14.88 30.26
C GLY A 281 1.07 14.36 31.43
N SER A 282 0.80 13.12 31.84
CA SER A 282 1.49 12.42 32.93
C SER A 282 2.97 12.81 32.96
N ARG A 283 3.33 13.51 34.05
CA ARG A 283 4.68 13.98 34.39
C ARG A 283 5.60 12.79 34.68
#